data_AF-A0A0J8RIW8-F1
#
_entry.id   AF-A0A0J8RIW8-F1
#
_cell.length_a   1.000
_cell.length_b   1.000
_cell.length_c   1.000
_cell.angle_alpha   90.00
_cell.angle_beta   90.00
_cell.angle_gamma   90.00
#
_symmetry.space_group_name_H-M   'P 1'
#
loop_
_entity.id
_entity.type
_entity.pdbx_description
1 polymer ?
#
loop_
_entity_poly.entity_id
_entity_poly.type
_entity_poly.pdbx_seq_one_letter_code
_entity_poly.pdbx_strand_id
1 'polypeptide(L)'
;MRARMKNSKIGHRIISWFLSADDQLKAKFFRDQLALRSAMPYLVNGSHRNTLVRWLEEIRRQTPCISQLKEEFTNSPQFIILEAYVWAEYNYGDGIVPALQFFLEACRTTTHENANGLPPYMLLIASRLVSWICSDSGAKAKNIPVQLFDDFSQIFEDAGAPSARIRTYFWKALLGLYHPTNPNPDFALKHAESFSRIQPHTKRFSSGLLRLYLDAAQLCIQQEKYTQASRLMLIAKDILPDRRPSNSKDIPSEKGNQDVPPTVNDIHGSLLPT
;
A
#
# COMPACT_ATOMS: atom_id res chain seq x y z
N MET A 1 -5.14 16.19 -21.80
CA MET A 1 -4.06 15.20 -22.03
C MET A 1 -4.63 13.84 -22.45
N ARG A 2 -5.59 13.28 -21.70
CA ARG A 2 -6.27 12.00 -21.95
C ARG A 2 -6.77 11.78 -23.39
N ALA A 3 -7.55 12.72 -23.94
CA ALA A 3 -8.07 12.62 -25.32
C ALA A 3 -6.95 12.58 -26.37
N ARG A 4 -5.83 13.28 -26.15
CA ARG A 4 -4.67 13.23 -27.04
C ARG A 4 -3.97 11.88 -26.99
N MET A 5 -3.86 11.27 -25.81
CA MET A 5 -3.29 9.92 -25.65
C MET A 5 -4.16 8.84 -26.31
N LYS A 6 -5.48 8.93 -26.16
CA LYS A 6 -6.42 8.01 -26.81
C LYS A 6 -6.32 8.07 -28.34
N ASN A 7 -6.14 9.28 -28.88
CA ASN A 7 -6.10 9.50 -30.34
C ASN A 7 -4.72 9.26 -30.98
N SER A 8 -3.65 9.15 -30.20
CA SER A 8 -2.28 9.08 -30.74
C SER A 8 -1.93 7.75 -31.41
N LYS A 9 -2.78 6.71 -31.28
CA LYS A 9 -2.50 5.32 -31.70
C LYS A 9 -1.22 4.72 -31.09
N ILE A 10 -0.57 5.41 -30.15
CA ILE A 10 0.70 4.99 -29.55
C ILE A 10 0.52 3.68 -28.76
N GLY A 11 -0.59 3.52 -28.03
CA GLY A 11 -0.90 2.26 -27.32
C GLY A 11 -0.95 1.05 -28.26
N HIS A 12 -1.55 1.21 -29.44
CA HIS A 12 -1.59 0.15 -30.45
C HIS A 12 -0.21 -0.15 -31.02
N ARG A 13 0.64 0.88 -31.24
CA ARG A 13 2.02 0.69 -31.70
C ARG A 13 2.87 -0.05 -30.67
N ILE A 14 2.71 0.26 -29.38
CA ILE A 14 3.41 -0.43 -28.30
C ILE A 14 3.02 -1.93 -28.28
N ILE A 15 1.73 -2.24 -28.41
CA ILE A 15 1.27 -3.62 -28.45
C ILE A 15 1.74 -4.33 -29.71
N SER A 16 1.66 -3.69 -30.87
CA SER A 16 2.16 -4.27 -32.12
C SER A 16 3.65 -4.58 -32.04
N TRP A 17 4.44 -3.65 -31.50
CA TRP A 17 5.87 -3.88 -31.26
C TRP A 17 6.09 -5.05 -30.31
N PHE A 18 5.36 -5.09 -29.19
CA PHE A 18 5.47 -6.16 -28.20
C PHE A 18 5.15 -7.54 -28.80
N LEU A 19 4.11 -7.65 -29.62
CA LEU A 19 3.74 -8.89 -30.29
C LEU A 19 4.80 -9.35 -31.30
N SER A 20 5.49 -8.40 -31.95
CA SER A 20 6.56 -8.69 -32.91
C SER A 20 7.95 -8.89 -32.28
N ALA A 21 8.14 -8.51 -31.02
CA ALA A 21 9.43 -8.57 -30.34
C ALA A 21 9.80 -10.01 -29.95
N ASP A 22 11.10 -10.26 -29.82
CA ASP A 22 11.65 -11.48 -29.24
C ASP A 22 11.47 -11.51 -27.72
N ASP A 23 11.60 -12.69 -27.12
CA ASP A 23 11.34 -12.85 -25.69
C ASP A 23 12.39 -12.14 -24.81
N GLN A 24 13.61 -11.95 -25.33
CA GLN A 24 14.66 -11.20 -24.64
C GLN A 24 14.31 -9.71 -24.52
N LEU A 25 13.81 -9.08 -25.60
CA LEU A 25 13.37 -7.68 -25.52
C LEU A 25 12.11 -7.52 -24.66
N LYS A 26 11.17 -8.47 -24.71
CA LYS A 26 9.99 -8.46 -23.82
C LYS A 26 10.41 -8.52 -22.35
N ALA A 27 11.31 -9.44 -21.99
CA ALA A 27 11.82 -9.58 -20.63
C ALA A 27 12.57 -8.32 -20.16
N LYS A 28 13.36 -7.69 -21.04
CA LYS A 28 14.03 -6.41 -20.75
C LYS A 28 13.02 -5.28 -20.53
N PHE A 29 12.00 -5.18 -21.38
CA PHE A 29 10.93 -4.18 -21.26
C PHE A 29 10.19 -4.31 -19.92
N PHE A 30 9.88 -5.53 -19.48
CA PHE A 30 9.18 -5.73 -18.22
C PHE A 30 10.01 -5.46 -16.96
N ARG A 31 11.34 -5.42 -17.07
CA ARG A 31 12.25 -5.03 -15.99
C ARG A 31 12.58 -3.54 -16.00
N ASP A 32 12.27 -2.83 -17.08
CA ASP A 32 12.53 -1.40 -17.20
C ASP A 32 11.33 -0.59 -16.65
N GLN A 33 11.45 -0.17 -15.39
CA GLN A 33 10.42 0.62 -14.72
C GLN A 33 10.14 1.97 -15.41
N LEU A 34 11.16 2.62 -16.00
CA LEU A 34 10.99 3.92 -16.63
C LEU A 34 10.27 3.80 -17.97
N ALA A 35 10.63 2.81 -18.77
CA ALA A 35 9.95 2.51 -20.02
C ALA A 35 8.47 2.16 -19.77
N LEU A 36 8.20 1.27 -18.80
CA LEU A 36 6.84 0.89 -18.44
C LEU A 36 6.02 2.06 -17.93
N ARG A 37 6.53 2.88 -17.01
CA ARG A 37 5.83 4.07 -16.52
C ARG A 37 5.52 5.09 -17.61
N SER A 38 6.38 5.18 -18.62
CA SER A 38 6.16 6.08 -19.76
C SER A 38 5.14 5.52 -20.75
N ALA A 39 5.12 4.20 -20.96
CA ALA A 39 4.21 3.51 -21.87
C ALA A 39 2.79 3.37 -21.31
N MET A 40 2.66 3.14 -20.00
CA MET A 40 1.40 2.73 -19.37
C MET A 40 0.24 3.72 -19.52
N PRO A 41 0.43 5.06 -19.44
CA PRO A 41 -0.64 6.03 -19.70
C PRO A 41 -1.29 5.89 -21.09
N TYR A 42 -0.51 5.48 -22.10
CA TYR A 42 -1.04 5.23 -23.45
C TYR A 42 -1.78 3.90 -23.55
N LEU A 43 -1.37 2.88 -22.80
CA LEU A 43 -2.03 1.57 -22.77
C LEU A 43 -3.38 1.62 -22.04
N VAL A 44 -3.42 2.31 -20.91
CA VAL A 44 -4.65 2.61 -20.15
C VAL A 44 -5.66 3.32 -21.05
N ASN A 45 -5.25 4.40 -21.71
CA ASN A 45 -6.15 5.19 -22.56
C ASN A 45 -6.52 4.52 -23.89
N GLY A 46 -5.76 3.51 -24.32
CA GLY A 46 -6.05 2.67 -25.48
C GLY A 46 -7.03 1.53 -25.21
N SER A 47 -7.58 1.41 -23.99
CA SER A 47 -8.48 0.33 -23.58
C SER A 47 -7.85 -1.07 -23.69
N HIS A 48 -6.55 -1.17 -23.41
CA HIS A 48 -5.79 -2.42 -23.54
C HIS A 48 -5.68 -3.22 -22.24
N ARG A 49 -6.63 -3.03 -21.30
CA ARG A 49 -6.68 -3.72 -20.00
C ARG A 49 -6.51 -5.23 -20.12
N ASN A 50 -7.27 -5.88 -21.01
CA ASN A 50 -7.24 -7.34 -21.20
C ASN A 50 -5.87 -7.86 -21.68
N THR A 51 -5.10 -7.03 -22.39
CA THR A 51 -3.75 -7.40 -22.81
C THR A 51 -2.78 -7.34 -21.63
N LEU A 52 -2.95 -6.36 -20.75
CA LEU A 52 -2.13 -6.21 -19.55
C LEU A 52 -2.40 -7.28 -18.50
N VAL A 53 -3.66 -7.71 -18.34
CA VAL A 53 -4.00 -8.88 -17.51
C VAL A 53 -3.27 -10.12 -18.03
N ARG A 54 -3.33 -10.37 -19.35
CA ARG A 54 -2.62 -11.50 -19.98
C ARG A 54 -1.10 -11.42 -19.81
N TRP A 55 -0.51 -10.23 -19.93
CA TRP A 55 0.93 -10.05 -19.67
C TRP A 55 1.28 -10.38 -18.21
N LEU A 56 0.46 -9.93 -17.27
CA LEU A 56 0.67 -10.19 -15.85
C LEU A 56 0.55 -11.68 -15.51
N GLU A 57 -0.42 -12.37 -16.11
CA GLU A 57 -0.59 -13.83 -15.99
C GLU A 57 0.61 -14.59 -16.56
N GLU A 58 1.05 -14.24 -17.77
CA GLU A 58 2.20 -14.88 -18.42
C GLU A 58 3.47 -14.72 -17.59
N ILE A 59 3.72 -13.51 -17.08
CA ILE A 59 4.88 -13.22 -16.24
C ILE A 59 4.85 -13.99 -14.92
N ARG A 60 3.67 -14.13 -14.30
CA ARG A 60 3.52 -14.94 -13.08
C ARG A 60 3.79 -16.42 -13.35
N ARG A 61 3.38 -16.92 -14.52
CA ARG A 61 3.66 -18.30 -14.94
C ARG A 61 5.15 -18.54 -15.18
N GLN A 62 5.86 -17.56 -15.77
CA GLN A 62 7.27 -17.71 -16.12
C GLN A 62 8.23 -17.46 -14.96
N THR A 63 7.90 -16.57 -14.02
CA THR A 63 8.82 -16.18 -12.94
C THR A 63 8.05 -15.90 -11.65
N PRO A 64 7.68 -16.90 -10.84
CA PRO A 64 6.93 -16.64 -9.62
C PRO A 64 7.71 -15.69 -8.68
N CYS A 65 7.06 -14.61 -8.22
CA CYS A 65 7.66 -13.69 -7.26
C CYS A 65 7.38 -14.20 -5.84
N ILE A 66 8.33 -14.97 -5.31
CA ILE A 66 8.22 -15.61 -3.98
C ILE A 66 8.91 -14.77 -2.89
N SER A 67 9.76 -13.80 -3.28
CA SER A 67 10.53 -13.03 -2.32
C SER A 67 9.64 -12.22 -1.37
N GLN A 68 10.01 -12.27 -0.08
CA GLN A 68 9.41 -11.46 0.96
C GLN A 68 10.15 -10.13 1.19
N LEU A 69 11.33 -9.97 0.58
CA LEU A 69 12.16 -8.79 0.74
C LEU A 69 11.71 -7.68 -0.21
N LYS A 70 11.46 -6.50 0.35
CA LYS A 70 10.96 -5.34 -0.38
C LYS A 70 11.82 -5.01 -1.58
N GLU A 71 13.13 -4.93 -1.39
CA GLU A 71 14.09 -4.56 -2.43
C GLU A 71 14.04 -5.54 -3.60
N GLU A 72 13.92 -6.83 -3.32
CA GLU A 72 13.88 -7.87 -4.34
C GLU A 72 12.56 -7.85 -5.12
N PHE A 73 11.41 -7.84 -4.42
CA PHE A 73 10.13 -7.86 -5.12
C PHE A 73 9.82 -6.54 -5.83
N THR A 74 10.36 -5.40 -5.39
CA THR A 74 10.16 -4.12 -6.09
C THR A 74 10.83 -4.06 -7.46
N ASN A 75 11.84 -4.90 -7.68
CA ASN A 75 12.49 -5.06 -8.99
C ASN A 75 11.86 -6.17 -9.83
N SER A 76 10.82 -6.83 -9.33
CA SER A 76 10.13 -7.90 -10.05
C SER A 76 9.23 -7.34 -11.16
N PRO A 77 9.19 -8.00 -12.35
CA PRO A 77 8.28 -7.64 -13.43
C PRO A 77 6.80 -7.54 -13.00
N GLN A 78 6.35 -8.41 -12.09
CA GLN A 78 4.98 -8.41 -11.58
C GLN A 78 4.66 -7.11 -10.84
N PHE A 79 5.57 -6.71 -9.95
CA PHE A 79 5.42 -5.47 -9.21
C PHE A 79 5.46 -4.27 -10.16
N ILE A 80 6.46 -4.21 -11.04
CA ILE A 80 6.66 -3.06 -11.93
C ILE A 80 5.43 -2.82 -12.82
N ILE A 81 4.86 -3.88 -13.42
CA ILE A 81 3.69 -3.76 -14.30
C ILE A 81 2.44 -3.39 -13.52
N LEU A 82 2.18 -4.09 -12.41
CA LEU A 82 0.99 -3.84 -11.59
C LEU A 82 1.04 -2.42 -11.01
N GLU A 83 2.20 -1.98 -10.55
CA GLU A 83 2.42 -0.65 -10.03
C GLU A 83 2.27 0.43 -11.11
N ALA A 84 2.89 0.24 -12.27
CA ALA A 84 2.80 1.17 -13.38
C ALA A 84 1.35 1.30 -13.87
N TYR A 85 0.59 0.20 -13.96
CA TYR A 85 -0.81 0.23 -14.37
C TYR A 85 -1.67 0.97 -13.36
N VAL A 86 -1.62 0.57 -12.08
CA VAL A 86 -2.42 1.18 -11.02
C VAL A 86 -2.13 2.68 -10.92
N TRP A 87 -0.86 3.08 -11.02
CA TRP A 87 -0.47 4.49 -11.05
C TRP A 87 -0.98 5.22 -12.30
N ALA A 88 -0.86 4.62 -13.49
CA ALA A 88 -1.28 5.25 -14.73
C ALA A 88 -2.80 5.40 -14.84
N GLU A 89 -3.56 4.39 -14.42
CA GLU A 89 -5.03 4.42 -14.36
C GLU A 89 -5.51 5.50 -13.40
N TYR A 90 -4.89 5.60 -12.24
CA TYR A 90 -5.23 6.62 -11.24
C TYR A 90 -4.93 8.05 -11.71
N ASN A 91 -3.79 8.30 -12.37
CA ASN A 91 -3.37 9.66 -12.76
C ASN A 91 -3.83 10.11 -14.15
N TYR A 92 -3.95 9.18 -15.11
CA TYR A 92 -4.21 9.51 -16.53
C TYR A 92 -5.44 8.80 -17.12
N GLY A 93 -6.00 7.81 -16.41
CA GLY A 93 -7.14 7.01 -16.83
C GLY A 93 -8.47 7.54 -16.28
N ASP A 94 -9.28 6.61 -15.81
CA ASP A 94 -10.61 6.85 -15.22
C ASP A 94 -10.59 6.98 -13.68
N GLY A 95 -9.39 7.00 -13.08
CA GLY A 95 -9.21 7.24 -11.65
C GLY A 95 -9.19 5.97 -10.80
N ILE A 96 -9.60 6.09 -9.53
CA ILE A 96 -9.40 5.04 -8.53
C ILE A 96 -10.25 3.79 -8.76
N VAL A 97 -11.46 3.93 -9.32
CA VAL A 97 -12.40 2.81 -9.47
C VAL A 97 -11.85 1.75 -10.44
N PRO A 98 -11.40 2.08 -11.67
CA PRO A 98 -10.83 1.07 -12.56
C PRO A 98 -9.48 0.53 -12.09
N ALA A 99 -8.69 1.35 -11.38
CA ALA A 99 -7.45 0.89 -10.75
C ALA A 99 -7.72 -0.20 -9.70
N LEU A 100 -8.76 -0.02 -8.88
CA LEU A 100 -9.20 -1.04 -7.91
C LEU A 100 -9.74 -2.30 -8.57
N GLN A 101 -10.56 -2.16 -9.61
CA GLN A 101 -11.08 -3.31 -10.35
C GLN A 101 -9.96 -4.16 -10.96
N PHE A 102 -8.98 -3.51 -11.58
CA PHE A 102 -7.81 -4.21 -12.13
C PHE A 102 -6.98 -4.87 -11.02
N PHE A 103 -6.76 -4.17 -9.91
CA PHE A 103 -6.02 -4.73 -8.78
C PHE A 103 -6.71 -5.97 -8.21
N LEU A 104 -8.02 -5.95 -8.00
CA LEU A 104 -8.79 -7.10 -7.52
C LEU A 104 -8.78 -8.26 -8.52
N GLU A 105 -8.90 -7.98 -9.82
CA GLU A 105 -8.73 -8.99 -10.86
C GLU A 105 -7.32 -9.60 -10.84
N ALA A 106 -6.29 -8.78 -10.65
CA ALA A 106 -4.92 -9.23 -10.48
C ALA A 106 -4.74 -10.10 -9.22
N CYS A 107 -5.46 -9.81 -8.13
CA CYS A 107 -5.48 -10.65 -6.93
C CYS A 107 -6.12 -12.02 -7.20
N ARG A 108 -7.27 -12.07 -7.88
CA ARG A 108 -8.00 -13.31 -8.20
C ARG A 108 -7.22 -14.27 -9.11
N THR A 109 -6.40 -13.71 -9.99
CA THR A 109 -5.55 -14.46 -10.95
C THR A 109 -4.21 -14.89 -10.34
N THR A 110 -3.94 -14.55 -9.08
CA THR A 110 -2.74 -15.02 -8.38
C THR A 110 -3.01 -16.42 -7.89
N THR A 111 -2.27 -17.40 -8.41
CA THR A 111 -2.39 -18.79 -7.98
C THR A 111 -2.18 -18.89 -6.47
N HIS A 112 -3.13 -19.55 -5.80
CA HIS A 112 -3.17 -19.81 -4.35
C HIS A 112 -2.05 -20.74 -3.85
N GLU A 113 -0.89 -20.77 -4.51
CA GLU A 113 0.26 -21.58 -4.09
C GLU A 113 0.85 -21.06 -2.76
N ASN A 114 0.58 -19.80 -2.40
CA ASN A 114 0.89 -19.27 -1.08
C ASN A 114 -0.29 -19.51 -0.14
N ALA A 115 -0.23 -20.58 0.65
CA ALA A 115 -1.20 -20.94 1.69
C ALA A 115 -1.45 -19.85 2.78
N ASN A 116 -0.82 -18.67 2.68
CA ASN A 116 -0.73 -17.65 3.73
C ASN A 116 -1.19 -16.23 3.31
N GLY A 117 -1.93 -16.09 2.19
CA GLY A 117 -2.53 -14.81 1.75
C GLY A 117 -1.81 -14.14 0.57
N LEU A 118 -2.12 -12.85 0.34
CA LEU A 118 -1.57 -12.13 -0.81
C LEU A 118 -0.03 -11.97 -0.74
N PRO A 119 0.67 -12.03 -1.88
CA PRO A 119 2.09 -11.72 -1.94
C PRO A 119 2.45 -10.33 -1.40
N PRO A 120 3.63 -10.14 -0.78
CA PRO A 120 4.05 -8.85 -0.22
C PRO A 120 4.03 -7.67 -1.22
N TYR A 121 4.37 -7.92 -2.49
CA TYR A 121 4.31 -6.88 -3.53
C TYR A 121 2.89 -6.38 -3.78
N MET A 122 1.89 -7.24 -3.65
CA MET A 122 0.48 -6.86 -3.78
C MET A 122 0.01 -6.05 -2.57
N LEU A 123 0.41 -6.46 -1.36
CA LEU A 123 0.09 -5.70 -0.14
C LEU A 123 0.71 -4.29 -0.17
N LEU A 124 1.89 -4.14 -0.78
CA LEU A 124 2.49 -2.82 -0.99
C LEU A 124 1.66 -1.96 -1.96
N ILE A 125 1.11 -2.54 -3.01
CA ILE A 125 0.24 -1.82 -3.97
C ILE A 125 -1.11 -1.51 -3.34
N ALA A 126 -1.68 -2.46 -2.58
CA ALA A 126 -2.91 -2.28 -1.82
C ALA A 126 -2.78 -1.12 -0.82
N SER A 127 -1.68 -1.05 -0.05
CA SER A 127 -1.49 0.05 0.91
C SER A 127 -1.41 1.43 0.24
N ARG A 128 -0.83 1.53 -0.97
CA ARG A 128 -0.84 2.76 -1.78
C ARG A 128 -2.23 3.12 -2.28
N LEU A 129 -3.02 2.13 -2.70
CA LEU A 129 -4.42 2.35 -3.06
C LEU A 129 -5.22 2.88 -1.86
N VAL A 130 -5.02 2.32 -0.66
CA VAL A 130 -5.65 2.83 0.57
C VAL A 130 -5.23 4.28 0.85
N SER A 131 -3.94 4.61 0.71
CA SER A 131 -3.49 5.98 0.95
C SER A 131 -4.10 6.98 -0.05
N TRP A 132 -4.35 6.57 -1.30
CA TRP A 132 -5.07 7.39 -2.27
C TRP A 132 -6.57 7.48 -1.97
N ILE A 133 -7.21 6.42 -1.50
CA ILE A 133 -8.64 6.41 -1.13
C ILE A 133 -8.90 7.31 0.07
N CYS A 134 -8.06 7.20 1.10
CA CYS A 134 -8.15 7.92 2.37
C CYS A 134 -7.46 9.30 2.33
N SER A 135 -6.93 9.72 1.18
CA SER A 135 -6.45 11.10 1.00
C SER A 135 -7.64 12.07 1.09
N ASP A 136 -7.34 13.33 1.38
CA ASP A 136 -8.34 14.42 1.36
C ASP A 136 -9.59 14.08 2.21
N SER A 137 -9.35 13.54 3.41
CA SER A 137 -10.38 13.07 4.35
C SER A 137 -11.40 12.09 3.74
N GLY A 138 -10.95 11.23 2.83
CA GLY A 138 -11.77 10.18 2.23
C GLY A 138 -12.77 10.69 1.19
N ALA A 139 -12.60 11.90 0.66
CA ALA A 139 -13.48 12.43 -0.39
C ALA A 139 -13.60 11.48 -1.59
N LYS A 140 -12.52 10.75 -1.92
CA LYS A 140 -12.50 9.78 -3.01
C LYS A 140 -13.24 8.49 -2.69
N ALA A 141 -13.26 8.08 -1.41
CA ALA A 141 -13.97 6.87 -0.99
C ALA A 141 -15.46 6.95 -1.35
N LYS A 142 -16.08 8.12 -1.21
CA LYS A 142 -17.50 8.35 -1.53
C LYS A 142 -17.89 8.04 -2.98
N ASN A 143 -16.93 8.09 -3.90
CA ASN A 143 -17.16 7.83 -5.33
C ASN A 143 -16.90 6.37 -5.73
N ILE A 144 -16.51 5.51 -4.78
CA ILE A 144 -16.23 4.10 -5.03
C ILE A 144 -17.52 3.30 -4.75
N PRO A 145 -17.96 2.43 -5.68
CA PRO A 145 -19.08 1.53 -5.41
C PRO A 145 -18.86 0.71 -4.14
N VAL A 146 -19.86 0.66 -3.25
CA VAL A 146 -19.74 0.04 -1.92
C VAL A 146 -19.21 -1.39 -2.00
N GLN A 147 -19.76 -2.21 -2.89
CA GLN A 147 -19.29 -3.60 -3.07
C GLN A 147 -17.80 -3.67 -3.46
N LEU A 148 -17.33 -2.77 -4.32
CA LEU A 148 -15.92 -2.74 -4.73
C LEU A 148 -15.02 -2.33 -3.56
N PHE A 149 -15.50 -1.42 -2.72
CA PHE A 149 -14.80 -0.98 -1.52
C PHE A 149 -14.70 -2.13 -0.50
N ASP A 150 -15.79 -2.85 -0.28
CA ASP A 150 -15.85 -3.99 0.64
C ASP A 150 -14.95 -5.14 0.20
N ASP A 151 -15.02 -5.54 -1.08
CA ASP A 151 -14.16 -6.55 -1.68
C ASP A 151 -12.66 -6.20 -1.48
N PHE A 152 -12.31 -4.92 -1.67
CA PHE A 152 -10.95 -4.45 -1.47
C PHE A 152 -10.54 -4.41 0.01
N SER A 153 -11.46 -4.00 0.89
CA SER A 153 -11.26 -3.97 2.34
C SER A 153 -11.03 -5.36 2.93
N GLN A 154 -11.64 -6.39 2.35
CA GLN A 154 -11.50 -7.78 2.80
C GLN A 154 -10.07 -8.34 2.64
N ILE A 155 -9.28 -7.78 1.73
CA ILE A 155 -7.88 -8.19 1.51
C ILE A 155 -7.03 -8.11 2.79
N PHE A 156 -7.39 -7.20 3.70
CA PHE A 156 -6.62 -6.92 4.92
C PHE A 156 -7.08 -7.71 6.15
N GLU A 157 -8.09 -8.59 6.03
CA GLU A 157 -8.76 -9.19 7.18
C GLU A 157 -7.88 -10.19 7.94
N ASP A 158 -6.96 -10.92 7.26
CA ASP A 158 -6.05 -11.90 7.91
C ASP A 158 -4.66 -12.04 7.23
N ALA A 159 -4.24 -11.03 6.46
CA ALA A 159 -2.99 -11.12 5.69
C ALA A 159 -1.73 -11.14 6.59
N GLY A 160 -0.97 -12.24 6.52
CA GLY A 160 0.41 -12.35 7.03
C GLY A 160 0.59 -13.00 8.41
N ALA A 161 1.85 -13.10 8.84
CA ALA A 161 2.25 -13.55 10.19
C ALA A 161 1.76 -12.57 11.28
N PRO A 162 1.61 -12.97 12.56
CA PRO A 162 1.01 -12.13 13.62
C PRO A 162 1.56 -10.69 13.74
N SER A 163 2.86 -10.48 13.55
CA SER A 163 3.48 -9.14 13.56
C SER A 163 3.20 -8.33 12.28
N ALA A 164 3.01 -9.01 11.14
CA ALA A 164 2.54 -8.40 9.89
C ALA A 164 1.05 -8.07 9.95
N ARG A 165 0.24 -8.85 10.69
CA ARG A 165 -1.20 -8.65 10.85
C ARG A 165 -1.53 -7.29 11.43
N ILE A 166 -0.82 -6.81 12.46
CA ILE A 166 -1.07 -5.45 13.00
C ILE A 166 -0.87 -4.41 11.91
N ARG A 167 0.21 -4.53 11.12
CA ARG A 167 0.54 -3.57 10.05
C ARG A 167 -0.44 -3.63 8.88
N THR A 168 -0.94 -4.80 8.52
CA THR A 168 -1.97 -4.93 7.47
C THR A 168 -3.33 -4.46 7.99
N TYR A 169 -3.64 -4.72 9.26
CA TYR A 169 -4.87 -4.31 9.92
C TYR A 169 -4.98 -2.78 10.12
N PHE A 170 -3.86 -2.05 10.16
CA PHE A 170 -3.85 -0.58 10.06
C PHE A 170 -4.62 -0.09 8.83
N TRP A 171 -4.40 -0.71 7.68
CA TRP A 171 -5.07 -0.33 6.43
C TRP A 171 -6.56 -0.69 6.45
N LYS A 172 -6.92 -1.82 7.07
CA LYS A 172 -8.32 -2.18 7.33
C LYS A 172 -9.01 -1.12 8.20
N ALA A 173 -8.33 -0.66 9.24
CA ALA A 173 -8.86 0.37 10.14
C ALA A 173 -9.11 1.69 9.42
N LEU A 174 -8.16 2.14 8.56
CA LEU A 174 -8.37 3.33 7.73
C LEU A 174 -9.57 3.16 6.78
N LEU A 175 -9.67 2.03 6.07
CA LEU A 175 -10.81 1.78 5.19
C LEU A 175 -12.14 1.73 5.96
N GLY A 176 -12.14 1.20 7.18
CA GLY A 176 -13.33 1.21 8.06
C GLY A 176 -13.79 2.62 8.40
N LEU A 177 -12.87 3.53 8.74
CA LEU A 177 -13.20 4.92 9.04
C LEU A 177 -13.76 5.68 7.84
N TYR A 178 -13.19 5.44 6.65
CA TYR A 178 -13.56 6.14 5.43
C TYR A 178 -14.55 5.37 4.56
N HIS A 179 -15.25 4.38 5.13
CA HIS A 179 -16.22 3.57 4.41
C HIS A 179 -17.34 4.47 3.82
N PRO A 180 -17.74 4.28 2.54
CA PRO A 180 -18.63 5.22 1.86
C PRO A 180 -20.01 5.41 2.52
N THR A 181 -20.61 4.33 3.02
CA THR A 181 -21.97 4.34 3.61
C THR A 181 -22.02 4.07 5.11
N ASN A 182 -21.05 3.33 5.67
CA ASN A 182 -21.03 2.91 7.06
C ASN A 182 -19.65 3.13 7.72
N PRO A 183 -19.24 4.38 7.99
CA PRO A 183 -18.02 4.68 8.74
C PRO A 183 -18.01 3.97 10.10
N ASN A 184 -16.99 3.14 10.33
CA ASN A 184 -16.88 2.31 11.53
C ASN A 184 -15.54 2.50 12.27
N PRO A 185 -15.54 3.09 13.48
CA PRO A 185 -14.33 3.27 14.28
C PRO A 185 -13.84 1.99 14.98
N ASP A 186 -14.63 0.91 15.00
CA ASP A 186 -14.31 -0.30 15.75
C ASP A 186 -13.05 -0.99 15.25
N PHE A 187 -12.76 -0.92 13.96
CA PHE A 187 -11.51 -1.44 13.40
C PHE A 187 -10.29 -0.66 13.91
N ALA A 188 -10.39 0.65 14.06
CA ALA A 188 -9.33 1.47 14.64
C ALA A 188 -9.12 1.19 16.12
N LEU A 189 -10.21 0.94 16.88
CA LEU A 189 -10.14 0.50 18.27
C LEU A 189 -9.42 -0.84 18.40
N LYS A 190 -9.82 -1.86 17.62
CA LYS A 190 -9.16 -3.18 17.61
C LYS A 190 -7.69 -3.09 17.23
N HIS A 191 -7.35 -2.22 16.28
CA HIS A 191 -5.96 -1.95 15.93
C HIS A 191 -5.19 -1.33 17.11
N ALA A 192 -5.75 -0.30 17.75
CA ALA A 192 -5.13 0.39 18.87
C ALA A 192 -4.85 -0.54 20.06
N GLU A 193 -5.80 -1.42 20.40
CA GLU A 193 -5.64 -2.43 21.44
C GLU A 193 -4.53 -3.44 21.14
N SER A 194 -4.48 -3.91 19.89
CA SER A 194 -3.46 -4.85 19.45
C SER A 194 -2.07 -4.21 19.44
N PHE A 195 -2.01 -2.95 18.98
CA PHE A 195 -0.79 -2.15 18.97
C PHE A 195 -0.27 -1.86 20.38
N SER A 196 -1.14 -1.49 21.32
CA SER A 196 -0.75 -1.19 22.71
C SER A 196 -0.24 -2.41 23.47
N ARG A 197 -0.74 -3.61 23.16
CA ARG A 197 -0.28 -4.87 23.80
C ARG A 197 1.11 -5.31 23.33
N ILE A 198 1.46 -4.99 22.08
CA ILE A 198 2.64 -5.56 21.43
C ILE A 198 3.87 -4.66 21.60
N GLN A 199 3.69 -3.42 22.09
CA GLN A 199 4.76 -2.43 22.37
C GLN A 199 6.08 -2.73 21.67
N PRO A 200 6.21 -2.45 20.36
CA PRO A 200 7.55 -2.39 19.82
C PRO A 200 8.22 -1.21 20.53
N HIS A 201 9.38 -1.44 21.16
CA HIS A 201 10.24 -0.43 21.80
C HIS A 201 10.73 0.68 20.84
N THR A 202 10.07 0.85 19.70
CA THR A 202 10.30 1.92 18.75
C THR A 202 9.41 3.09 19.10
N LYS A 203 10.02 4.07 19.76
CA LYS A 203 9.57 5.48 19.77
C LYS A 203 9.58 6.05 18.35
N ARG A 204 8.85 5.44 17.41
CA ARG A 204 8.65 5.99 16.08
C ARG A 204 7.26 6.62 16.06
N PHE A 205 7.25 7.93 16.20
CA PHE A 205 6.15 8.76 15.75
C PHE A 205 5.79 8.34 14.31
N SER A 206 4.57 7.86 14.11
CA SER A 206 3.99 7.70 12.78
C SER A 206 2.83 8.68 12.69
N SER A 207 2.98 9.68 11.82
CA SER A 207 1.94 10.67 11.54
C SER A 207 0.63 9.98 11.12
N GLY A 208 0.73 8.86 10.41
CA GLY A 208 -0.41 8.04 9.99
C GLY A 208 -1.13 7.32 11.13
N LEU A 209 -0.41 6.78 12.13
CA LEU A 209 -1.04 6.19 13.33
C LEU A 209 -1.77 7.23 14.16
N LEU A 210 -1.14 8.39 14.36
CA LEU A 210 -1.75 9.49 15.09
C LEU A 210 -3.03 9.96 14.37
N ARG A 211 -2.96 10.16 13.05
CA ARG A 211 -4.12 10.54 12.24
C ARG A 211 -5.24 9.51 12.34
N LEU A 212 -4.93 8.20 12.22
CA LEU A 212 -5.93 7.14 12.35
C LEU A 212 -6.70 7.25 13.67
N TYR A 213 -6.01 7.39 14.80
CA TYR A 213 -6.65 7.41 16.11
C TYR A 213 -7.41 8.71 16.39
N LEU A 214 -6.92 9.85 15.89
CA LEU A 214 -7.62 11.13 16.01
C LEU A 214 -8.90 11.15 15.15
N ASP A 215 -8.82 10.71 13.89
CA ASP A 215 -9.98 10.60 13.00
C ASP A 215 -11.01 9.62 13.58
N ALA A 216 -10.56 8.49 14.14
CA ALA A 216 -11.43 7.54 14.83
C ALA A 216 -12.07 8.12 16.09
N ALA A 217 -11.32 8.88 16.90
CA ALA A 217 -11.86 9.52 18.09
C ALA A 217 -12.93 10.57 17.72
N GLN A 218 -12.68 11.36 16.66
CA GLN A 218 -13.65 12.31 16.13
C GLN A 218 -14.94 11.61 15.68
N LEU A 219 -14.82 10.49 14.95
CA LEU A 219 -15.98 9.69 14.54
C LEU A 219 -16.73 9.11 15.74
N CYS A 220 -16.02 8.61 16.76
CA CYS A 220 -16.63 8.15 18.01
C CYS A 220 -17.41 9.27 18.71
N ILE A 221 -16.88 10.50 18.77
CA ILE A 221 -17.58 11.66 19.35
C ILE A 221 -18.85 11.97 18.55
N GLN A 222 -18.78 11.97 17.23
CA GLN A 222 -19.94 12.18 16.35
C GLN A 222 -21.01 11.09 16.53
N GLN A 223 -20.60 9.88 16.89
CA GLN A 223 -21.48 8.74 17.19
C GLN A 223 -21.85 8.64 18.69
N GLU A 224 -21.55 9.65 19.51
CA GLU A 224 -21.80 9.69 20.96
C GLU A 224 -21.11 8.57 21.77
N LYS A 225 -20.08 7.93 21.20
CA LYS A 225 -19.28 6.87 21.82
C LYS A 225 -18.11 7.45 22.63
N TYR A 226 -18.40 8.27 23.63
CA TYR A 226 -17.40 9.04 24.38
C TYR A 226 -16.32 8.20 25.05
N THR A 227 -16.69 7.07 25.67
CA THR A 227 -15.73 6.16 26.32
C THR A 227 -14.68 5.62 25.34
N GLN A 228 -15.11 5.30 24.12
CA GLN A 228 -14.22 4.82 23.07
C GLN A 228 -13.32 5.95 22.54
N ALA A 229 -13.89 7.15 22.37
CA ALA A 229 -13.11 8.33 21.98
C ALA A 229 -12.01 8.65 22.99
N SER A 230 -12.33 8.70 24.29
CA SER A 230 -11.34 8.95 25.34
C SER A 230 -10.21 7.93 25.32
N ARG A 231 -10.54 6.64 25.09
CA ARG A 231 -9.53 5.58 25.02
C ARG A 231 -8.58 5.75 23.83
N LEU A 232 -9.10 6.10 22.65
CA LEU A 232 -8.28 6.39 21.47
C LEU A 232 -7.38 7.61 21.70
N MET A 233 -7.88 8.66 22.36
CA MET A 233 -7.10 9.85 22.69
C MET A 233 -5.96 9.57 23.66
N LEU A 234 -6.15 8.67 24.64
CA LEU A 234 -5.08 8.24 25.54
C LEU A 234 -3.96 7.52 24.77
N ILE A 235 -4.31 6.59 23.89
CA ILE A 235 -3.33 5.87 23.07
C ILE A 235 -2.63 6.84 22.09
N ALA A 236 -3.35 7.78 21.50
CA ALA A 236 -2.78 8.82 20.65
C ALA A 236 -1.78 9.70 21.40
N LYS A 237 -2.07 10.04 22.67
CA LYS A 237 -1.16 10.81 23.53
C LYS A 237 0.16 10.07 23.76
N ASP A 238 0.12 8.75 23.96
CA ASP A 238 1.32 7.92 24.17
C ASP A 238 2.22 7.83 22.92
N ILE A 239 1.66 8.10 21.73
CA ILE A 239 2.40 8.10 20.46
C ILE A 239 3.07 9.45 20.17
N LEU A 240 2.61 10.53 20.81
CA LEU A 240 3.21 11.85 20.65
C LEU A 240 4.65 11.85 21.19
N PRO A 241 5.59 12.54 20.54
CA PRO A 241 6.93 12.68 21.08
C PRO A 241 6.85 13.40 22.43
N ASP A 242 7.50 12.84 23.46
CA ASP A 242 7.77 13.54 24.70
C ASP A 242 8.42 14.88 24.34
N ARG A 243 7.71 15.98 24.58
CA ARG A 243 8.25 17.33 24.41
C ARG A 243 9.24 17.61 25.56
N ARG A 244 10.36 16.87 25.61
CA ARG A 244 11.49 17.25 26.46
C ARG A 244 12.19 18.42 25.76
N PRO A 245 12.32 19.59 26.40
CA PRO A 245 13.16 20.64 25.86
C PRO A 245 14.56 20.05 25.69
N SER A 246 15.11 20.18 24.49
CA SER A 246 16.52 19.94 24.23
C SER A 246 17.30 20.91 25.10
N ASN A 247 17.65 20.50 26.31
CA ASN A 247 18.70 21.16 27.07
C ASN A 247 19.99 20.90 26.30
N SER A 248 20.30 21.84 25.40
CA SER A 248 21.62 22.05 24.84
C SER A 248 22.59 22.24 26.00
N LYS A 249 23.31 21.17 26.36
CA LYS A 249 24.60 21.17 27.04
C LYS A 249 25.03 19.71 27.16
N ASP A 250 25.72 19.22 26.14
CA ASP A 250 26.74 18.20 26.34
C ASP A 250 27.94 18.58 25.46
N ILE A 251 28.97 19.04 26.18
CA ILE A 251 30.32 19.32 25.71
C ILE A 251 31.01 17.98 25.44
N PRO A 252 31.86 17.83 24.42
CA PRO A 252 32.48 16.55 24.11
C PRO A 252 33.62 16.28 25.11
N SER A 253 33.55 15.15 25.81
CA SER A 253 34.69 14.57 26.53
C SER A 253 35.01 13.18 26.00
N GLU A 254 36.22 13.08 25.48
CA GLU A 254 36.92 11.91 24.98
C GLU A 254 37.13 10.78 26.02
N LYS A 255 37.32 9.57 25.44
CA LYS A 255 38.07 8.38 25.89
C LYS A 255 37.35 7.26 26.66
N GLY A 256 37.45 6.05 26.08
CA GLY A 256 37.47 4.78 26.80
C GLY A 256 36.99 3.59 25.97
N ASN A 257 37.92 2.90 25.29
CA ASN A 257 37.69 1.62 24.59
C ASN A 257 37.13 0.54 25.52
N GLN A 258 36.22 -0.30 25.01
CA GLN A 258 36.28 -1.77 25.15
C GLN A 258 35.29 -2.47 24.20
N ASP A 259 35.76 -3.60 23.68
CA ASP A 259 35.24 -4.42 22.58
C ASP A 259 33.94 -5.22 22.86
N VAL A 260 33.37 -5.72 21.74
CA VAL A 260 32.44 -6.86 21.52
C VAL A 260 30.92 -6.54 21.47
N PRO A 261 30.11 -7.11 20.54
CA PRO A 261 30.24 -7.38 19.09
C PRO A 261 29.09 -6.72 18.27
N PRO A 262 29.06 -6.65 16.92
CA PRO A 262 27.82 -6.39 16.21
C PRO A 262 27.12 -7.73 15.89
N THR A 263 26.21 -8.13 16.77
CA THR A 263 25.17 -9.10 16.44
C THR A 263 24.28 -8.44 15.38
N VAL A 264 24.42 -8.88 14.13
CA VAL A 264 23.63 -8.43 12.98
C VAL A 264 22.17 -8.78 13.22
N ASN A 265 21.36 -7.81 13.65
CA ASN A 265 19.91 -7.88 13.65
C ASN A 265 19.31 -6.46 13.64
N ASP A 266 19.54 -5.74 12.54
CA ASP A 266 18.75 -4.57 12.18
C ASP A 266 18.04 -4.84 10.86
N ILE A 267 16.93 -5.59 10.93
CA ILE A 267 15.98 -5.71 9.82
C ILE A 267 15.13 -4.43 9.83
N HIS A 268 15.66 -3.37 9.21
CA HIS A 268 14.89 -2.24 8.76
C HIS A 268 14.29 -2.51 7.37
N GLY A 269 13.00 -2.18 7.20
CA GLY A 269 12.30 -2.38 5.93
C GLY A 269 10.84 -1.89 5.88
N SER A 270 10.58 -0.71 6.46
CA SER A 270 9.51 0.26 6.11
C SER A 270 8.16 -0.22 5.54
N LEU A 271 7.15 -0.34 6.42
CA LEU A 271 5.71 -0.41 6.08
C LEU A 271 4.77 0.33 7.07
N LEU A 272 5.29 1.22 7.93
CA LEU A 272 4.44 2.23 8.55
C LEU A 272 4.55 3.51 7.72
N PRO A 273 3.44 4.22 7.46
CA PRO A 273 3.52 5.53 6.82
C PRO A 273 4.31 6.47 7.74
N THR A 274 5.42 7.00 7.20
CA THR A 274 6.05 8.24 7.68
C THR A 274 5.11 9.41 7.47
#